data_AF-A0A3P5ZZY3-F1
#
_entry.id   AF-A0A3P5ZZY3-F1
#
_cell.length_a   1.000
_cell.length_b   1.000
_cell.length_c   1.000
_cell.angle_alpha   90.00
_cell.angle_beta   90.00
_cell.angle_gamma   90.00
#
_symmetry.space_group_name_H-M   'P 1'
#
loop_
_entity.id
_entity.type
_entity.pdbx_description
1 polymer ?
#
loop_
_entity_poly.entity_id
_entity_poly.type
_entity_poly.pdbx_seq_one_letter_code
_entity_poly.pdbx_strand_id
1 'polypeptide(L)'
;YSWAIYFYPDGKSPEPEDNASYVSLFIALASKGTDVSALFELTLVDQSGNGKHKVHSHFERALEKGPYTLKYRGSMWGYKRFFRRTGLESSDYLKDNSLLVRCRVAVMQTDGFDYLKRSCPSLLTELLEYVARRSEHSVIALGHRKEVFADGCDANGRRVKQRLH
;
A
#
# COMPACT_ATOMS: atom_id res chain seq x y z
N TYR A 1 14.76 12.57 3.70
CA TYR A 1 13.59 12.22 4.54
C TYR A 1 13.89 10.99 5.37
N SER A 2 13.27 10.87 6.54
CA SER A 2 13.32 9.68 7.38
C SER A 2 11.94 9.02 7.40
N TRP A 3 11.91 7.70 7.30
CA TRP A 3 10.69 6.90 7.23
C TRP A 3 10.72 5.83 8.31
N ALA A 4 9.54 5.42 8.79
CA ALA A 4 9.39 4.35 9.76
C ALA A 4 8.30 3.38 9.31
N ILE A 5 8.52 2.09 9.55
CA ILE A 5 7.53 1.04 9.34
C ILE A 5 6.85 0.76 10.69
N TYR A 6 5.52 0.70 10.68
CA TYR A 6 4.71 0.29 11.82
C TYR A 6 4.00 -1.01 11.47
N PHE A 7 4.32 -2.06 12.20
CA PHE A 7 3.66 -3.36 12.11
C PHE A 7 2.80 -3.56 13.36
N TYR A 8 1.52 -3.91 13.16
CA TYR A 8 0.57 -4.19 14.22
C TYR A 8 0.12 -5.65 14.12
N PRO A 9 0.65 -6.56 14.96
CA PRO A 9 0.28 -7.98 14.93
C PRO A 9 -1.19 -8.20 15.27
N ASP A 10 -1.79 -7.30 16.07
CA ASP A 10 -3.20 -7.29 16.46
C ASP A 10 -4.13 -6.44 15.60
N GLY A 11 -3.61 -5.96 14.47
CA GLY A 11 -4.34 -5.08 13.59
C GLY A 11 -4.45 -3.66 14.14
N LYS A 12 -4.92 -2.77 13.29
CA LYS A 12 -5.16 -1.35 13.57
C LYS A 12 -6.41 -0.89 12.82
N SER A 13 -7.54 -1.52 13.12
CA SER A 13 -8.84 -1.16 12.56
C SER A 13 -9.73 -0.48 13.60
N PRO A 14 -10.52 0.54 13.22
CA PRO A 14 -11.63 1.00 14.04
C PRO A 14 -12.75 -0.05 14.13
N GLU A 15 -12.84 -0.98 13.17
CA GLU A 15 -13.76 -2.12 13.18
C GLU A 15 -13.22 -3.23 14.10
N PRO A 16 -13.89 -3.55 15.23
CA PRO A 16 -13.35 -4.50 16.21
C PRO A 16 -13.17 -5.92 15.68
N GLU A 17 -14.01 -6.32 14.72
CA GLU A 17 -13.99 -7.65 14.07
C GLU A 17 -12.72 -7.91 13.24
N ASP A 18 -12.10 -6.84 12.73
CA ASP A 18 -10.87 -6.92 11.96
C ASP A 18 -9.62 -6.98 12.84
N ASN A 19 -9.71 -6.37 14.02
CA ASN A 19 -8.66 -6.47 15.01
C ASN A 19 -8.53 -7.94 15.44
N ALA A 20 -7.30 -8.37 15.67
CA ALA A 20 -6.93 -9.77 15.85
C ALA A 20 -7.10 -10.71 14.63
N SER A 21 -7.96 -10.39 13.65
CA SER A 21 -8.12 -11.21 12.44
C SER A 21 -7.02 -10.96 11.40
N TYR A 22 -6.55 -9.71 11.33
CA TYR A 22 -5.53 -9.28 10.37
C TYR A 22 -4.35 -8.60 11.07
N VAL A 23 -3.17 -8.77 10.50
CA VAL A 23 -2.04 -7.88 10.79
C VAL A 23 -2.17 -6.61 9.94
N SER A 24 -1.74 -5.48 10.48
CA SER A 24 -1.68 -4.22 9.74
C SER A 24 -0.25 -3.74 9.55
N LEU A 25 0.01 -3.10 8.41
CA LEU A 25 1.33 -2.59 8.06
C LEU A 25 1.21 -1.18 7.50
N PHE A 26 1.98 -0.25 8.07
CA PHE A 26 2.00 1.15 7.67
C PHE A 26 3.42 1.68 7.52
N ILE A 27 3.57 2.69 6.67
CA ILE A 27 4.74 3.54 6.59
C ILE A 27 4.38 4.96 7.03
N ALA A 28 5.24 5.57 7.85
CA ALA A 28 5.08 6.93 8.31
C ALA A 28 6.27 7.81 7.96
N LEU A 29 5.99 9.09 7.74
CA LEU A 29 7.01 10.12 7.63
C LEU A 29 7.57 10.43 9.05
N ALA A 30 8.80 10.01 9.32
CA ALA A 30 9.44 10.19 10.63
C ALA A 30 10.19 11.52 10.76
N SER A 31 10.66 12.09 9.65
CA SER A 31 11.31 13.40 9.61
C SER A 31 10.30 14.55 9.64
N LYS A 32 10.77 15.76 9.95
CA LYS A 32 10.00 16.99 9.70
C LYS A 32 9.85 17.18 8.18
N GLY A 33 8.63 17.43 7.73
CA GLY A 33 8.29 17.67 6.33
C GLY A 33 6.80 17.98 6.22
N THR A 34 6.42 18.76 5.21
CA THR A 34 5.03 19.17 4.92
C THR A 34 4.69 18.84 3.48
N ASP A 35 3.49 18.32 3.26
CA ASP A 35 2.98 17.97 1.92
C ASP A 35 3.92 17.12 1.06
N VAL A 36 4.59 16.15 1.69
CA VAL A 36 5.51 15.24 0.99
C VAL A 36 4.71 14.27 0.14
N SER A 37 4.75 14.43 -1.19
CA SER A 37 4.15 13.49 -2.13
C SER A 37 5.09 12.32 -2.40
N ALA A 38 4.62 11.08 -2.22
CA ALA A 38 5.44 9.90 -2.41
C ALA A 38 4.64 8.67 -2.89
N LEU A 39 5.33 7.79 -3.61
CA LEU A 39 4.88 6.44 -3.94
C LEU A 39 5.51 5.43 -2.97
N PHE A 40 4.77 4.35 -2.71
CA PHE A 40 5.13 3.35 -1.71
C PHE A 40 5.00 1.95 -2.28
N GLU A 41 5.91 1.10 -1.86
CA GLU A 41 5.79 -0.34 -2.00
C GLU A 41 6.16 -0.98 -0.68
N LEU A 42 5.28 -1.87 -0.23
CA LEU A 42 5.46 -2.69 0.96
C LEU A 42 5.52 -4.14 0.53
N THR A 43 6.62 -4.79 0.85
CA THR A 43 6.89 -6.18 0.50
C THR A 43 7.11 -6.98 1.76
N LEU A 44 6.28 -8.00 1.96
CA LEU A 44 6.56 -9.05 2.93
C LEU A 44 7.40 -10.12 2.22
N VAL A 45 8.62 -10.31 2.71
CA VAL A 45 9.62 -11.14 2.05
C VAL A 45 9.40 -12.60 2.42
N ASP A 46 9.29 -13.43 1.40
CA ASP A 46 9.32 -14.89 1.51
C ASP A 46 10.72 -15.33 1.95
N GLN A 47 10.78 -16.07 3.07
CA GLN A 47 12.03 -16.52 3.68
C GLN A 47 12.35 -17.99 3.37
N SER A 48 11.54 -18.67 2.55
CA SER A 48 11.82 -20.03 2.06
C SER A 48 12.88 -20.07 0.96
N GLY A 49 13.14 -18.94 0.29
CA GLY A 49 14.01 -18.85 -0.89
C GLY A 49 13.30 -19.07 -2.22
N ASN A 50 11.98 -19.30 -2.21
CA ASN A 50 11.18 -19.51 -3.43
C ASN A 50 10.85 -18.21 -4.18
N GLY A 51 11.19 -17.05 -3.61
CA GLY A 51 10.97 -15.74 -4.24
C GLY A 51 9.49 -15.32 -4.28
N LYS A 52 8.62 -15.98 -3.51
CA LYS A 52 7.16 -15.72 -3.52
C LYS A 52 6.79 -14.58 -2.59
N HIS A 53 7.34 -13.39 -2.84
CA HIS A 53 7.10 -12.24 -1.99
C HIS A 53 5.66 -11.72 -2.13
N LYS A 54 5.07 -11.26 -1.03
CA LYS A 54 3.80 -10.54 -1.07
C LYS A 54 4.06 -9.05 -1.22
N VAL A 55 3.80 -8.52 -2.42
CA VAL A 55 4.06 -7.12 -2.78
C VAL A 55 2.75 -6.33 -2.85
N HIS A 56 2.72 -5.16 -2.21
CA HIS A 56 1.70 -4.14 -2.43
C HIS A 56 2.39 -2.86 -2.90
N SER A 57 2.21 -2.51 -4.18
CA SER A 57 2.97 -1.45 -4.84
C SER A 57 2.06 -0.39 -5.46
N HIS A 58 2.39 0.88 -5.23
CA HIS A 58 1.85 2.01 -5.99
C HIS A 58 2.55 2.21 -7.34
N PHE A 59 3.67 1.52 -7.60
CA PHE A 59 4.44 1.72 -8.82
C PHE A 59 3.85 0.99 -10.02
N GLU A 60 3.11 -0.09 -9.79
CA GLU A 60 2.68 -1.04 -10.83
C GLU A 60 1.18 -0.96 -11.14
N ARG A 61 0.38 -0.24 -10.34
CA ARG A 61 -1.06 -0.06 -10.58
C ARG A 61 -1.32 1.28 -11.22
N ALA A 62 -2.24 1.33 -12.19
CA ALA A 62 -2.86 2.58 -12.64
C ALA A 62 -3.23 3.41 -11.42
N LEU A 63 -2.54 4.54 -11.24
CA LEU A 63 -2.61 5.35 -10.04
C LEU A 63 -3.96 6.07 -9.97
N GLU A 64 -5.04 5.39 -9.59
CA GLU A 64 -6.35 6.01 -9.43
C GLU A 64 -6.34 7.21 -8.46
N LYS A 65 -5.31 7.30 -7.59
CA LYS A 65 -5.17 8.39 -6.61
C LYS A 65 -3.81 9.11 -6.63
N GLY A 66 -2.94 8.84 -7.60
CA GLY A 66 -1.61 9.47 -7.68
C GLY A 66 -0.71 9.23 -6.46
N PRO A 67 0.47 9.89 -6.39
CA PRO A 67 1.32 9.86 -5.20
C PRO A 67 0.56 10.28 -3.94
N TYR A 68 0.71 9.49 -2.88
CA TYR A 68 0.09 9.81 -1.61
C TYR A 68 0.83 10.99 -0.95
N THR A 69 0.08 11.98 -0.46
CA THR A 69 0.67 13.18 0.15
C THR A 69 0.62 13.08 1.68
N LEU A 70 1.79 13.00 2.31
CA LEU A 70 1.94 13.02 3.76
C LEU A 70 2.06 14.45 4.27
N LYS A 71 1.09 14.86 5.07
CA LYS A 71 0.87 16.26 5.45
C LYS A 71 1.89 16.76 6.47
N TYR A 72 2.31 15.91 7.40
CA TYR A 72 3.20 16.30 8.49
C TYR A 72 3.95 15.08 9.07
N ARG A 73 4.93 15.32 9.94
CA ARG A 73 5.65 14.27 10.69
C ARG A 73 4.68 13.39 11.48
N GLY A 74 4.72 12.09 11.28
CA GLY A 74 3.81 11.12 11.90
C GLY A 74 2.55 10.82 11.08
N SER A 75 2.29 11.56 9.99
CA SER A 75 1.35 11.10 8.96
C SER A 75 1.80 9.74 8.45
N MET A 76 0.85 8.84 8.24
CA MET A 76 1.12 7.47 7.81
C MET A 76 0.15 7.02 6.73
N TRP A 77 0.62 6.09 5.91
CA TRP A 77 -0.16 5.39 4.90
C TRP A 77 0.11 3.89 5.02
N GLY A 78 -0.89 3.05 4.74
CA GLY A 78 -0.74 1.61 4.82
C GLY A 78 -2.06 0.86 4.79
N TYR A 79 -1.99 -0.42 5.15
CA TYR A 79 -3.08 -1.38 5.01
C TYR A 79 -3.51 -1.89 6.38
N LYS A 80 -4.78 -1.65 6.73
CA LYS A 80 -5.41 -2.21 7.94
C LYS A 80 -5.53 -3.74 7.84
N ARG A 81 -6.00 -4.24 6.70
CA ARG A 81 -6.11 -5.68 6.40
C ARG A 81 -4.95 -6.14 5.51
N PHE A 82 -3.70 -5.98 5.98
CA PHE A 82 -2.52 -6.26 5.16
C PHE A 82 -2.38 -7.77 4.83
N PHE A 83 -2.53 -8.61 5.85
CA PHE A 83 -2.54 -10.07 5.70
C PHE A 83 -3.34 -10.70 6.83
N ARG A 84 -4.00 -11.84 6.56
CA ARG A 84 -4.67 -12.60 7.62
C ARG A 84 -3.62 -13.11 8.58
N ARG A 85 -3.87 -12.97 9.89
CA ARG A 85 -2.91 -13.39 10.91
C ARG A 85 -2.59 -14.87 10.80
N THR A 86 -3.63 -15.72 10.80
CA THR A 86 -3.45 -17.18 10.74
C THR A 86 -2.71 -17.62 9.47
N GLY A 87 -2.95 -16.91 8.37
CA GLY A 87 -2.17 -17.08 7.13
C GLY A 87 -0.71 -16.66 7.29
N LEU A 88 -0.41 -15.59 8.04
CA LEU A 88 0.96 -15.15 8.31
C LEU A 88 1.73 -16.20 9.12
N GLU A 89 1.12 -16.65 10.21
CA GLU A 89 1.72 -17.56 11.19
C GLU A 89 2.04 -18.93 10.59
N SER A 90 1.27 -19.34 9.58
CA SER A 90 1.47 -20.61 8.86
C SER A 90 2.29 -20.48 7.57
N SER A 91 2.79 -19.28 7.25
CA SER A 91 3.50 -19.00 5.99
C SER A 91 5.01 -18.98 6.14
N ASP A 92 5.70 -19.12 5.00
CA ASP A 92 7.15 -18.92 4.89
C ASP A 92 7.60 -17.44 5.05
N TYR A 93 6.66 -16.52 5.30
CA TYR A 93 6.98 -15.14 5.61
C TYR A 93 7.44 -14.97 7.07
N LEU A 94 7.05 -15.88 7.98
CA LEU A 94 7.46 -15.88 9.38
C LEU A 94 8.43 -17.04 9.61
N LYS A 95 9.68 -16.73 9.92
CA LYS A 95 10.72 -17.72 10.18
C LYS A 95 11.46 -17.36 11.45
N ASP A 96 11.62 -18.33 12.35
CA ASP A 96 12.30 -18.14 13.64
C ASP A 96 11.77 -16.91 14.41
N ASN A 97 10.43 -16.79 14.47
CA ASN A 97 9.70 -15.65 15.06
C ASN A 97 10.05 -14.27 14.48
N SER A 98 10.61 -14.24 13.26
CA SER A 98 11.09 -13.03 12.61
C SER A 98 10.37 -12.79 11.29
N LEU A 99 10.00 -11.54 11.03
CA LEU A 99 9.43 -11.07 9.77
C LEU A 99 10.44 -10.17 9.07
N LEU A 100 10.57 -10.32 7.76
CA LEU A 100 11.35 -9.41 6.93
C LEU A 100 10.39 -8.58 6.06
N VAL A 101 10.30 -7.29 6.37
CA VAL A 101 9.52 -6.32 5.60
C VAL A 101 10.48 -5.41 4.84
N ARG A 102 10.34 -5.37 3.53
CA ARG A 102 11.04 -4.43 2.66
C ARG A 102 10.09 -3.31 2.29
N CYS A 103 10.60 -2.08 2.32
CA CYS A 103 9.86 -0.92 1.86
C CYS A 103 10.67 -0.14 0.83
N ARG A 104 10.02 0.23 -0.27
CA ARG A 104 10.55 1.16 -1.26
C ARG A 104 9.69 2.42 -1.25
N VAL A 105 10.36 3.57 -1.23
CA VAL A 105 9.73 4.88 -1.22
C VAL A 105 10.31 5.71 -2.34
N ALA A 106 9.46 6.32 -3.17
CA ALA A 106 9.87 7.32 -4.16
C ALA A 106 9.21 8.64 -3.84
N VAL A 107 10.01 9.64 -3.50
CA VAL A 107 9.52 10.98 -3.13
C VAL A 107 9.53 11.89 -4.36
N MET A 108 8.41 12.58 -4.59
CA MET A 108 8.26 13.56 -5.66
C MET A 108 8.65 14.94 -5.11
N GLN A 109 9.85 15.40 -5.42
CA GLN A 109 10.45 16.62 -4.86
C GLN A 109 11.14 17.45 -5.95
N THR A 110 10.45 17.72 -7.05
CA THR A 110 10.98 18.58 -8.12
C THR A 110 10.08 19.81 -8.27
N ASP A 111 10.70 20.96 -8.56
CA ASP A 111 9.96 22.20 -8.84
C ASP A 111 8.94 22.02 -9.97
N GLY A 112 9.28 21.19 -10.97
CA GLY A 112 8.37 20.82 -12.06
C GLY A 112 7.15 20.03 -11.59
N PHE A 113 7.31 19.10 -10.66
CA PHE A 113 6.18 18.37 -10.08
C PHE A 113 5.29 19.31 -9.25
N ASP A 114 5.90 20.19 -8.45
CA ASP A 114 5.17 21.17 -7.65
C ASP A 114 4.42 22.18 -8.52
N TYR A 115 5.04 22.64 -9.61
CA TYR A 115 4.41 23.52 -10.59
C TYR A 115 3.26 22.81 -11.29
N LEU A 116 3.45 21.59 -11.78
CA LEU A 116 2.41 20.84 -12.49
C LEU A 116 1.21 20.55 -11.58
N LYS A 117 1.47 20.20 -10.32
CA LYS A 117 0.43 19.99 -9.30
C LYS A 117 -0.43 21.23 -9.06
N ARG A 118 0.14 22.43 -9.18
CA ARG A 118 -0.57 23.72 -9.00
C ARG A 118 -1.25 24.19 -10.29
N SER A 119 -0.56 24.10 -11.42
CA SER A 119 -0.98 24.69 -12.69
C SER A 119 -1.89 23.78 -13.51
N CYS A 120 -1.66 22.46 -13.51
CA CYS A 120 -2.36 21.52 -14.38
C CYS A 120 -2.58 20.15 -13.69
N PRO A 121 -3.47 20.07 -12.68
CA PRO A 121 -3.70 18.84 -11.92
C PRO A 121 -4.25 17.68 -12.77
N SER A 122 -5.06 17.96 -13.81
CA SER A 122 -5.56 16.94 -14.73
C SER A 122 -4.43 16.27 -15.53
N LEU A 123 -3.49 17.07 -16.03
CA LEU A 123 -2.32 16.56 -16.77
C LEU A 123 -1.40 15.74 -15.86
N LEU A 124 -1.23 16.13 -14.60
CA LEU A 124 -0.48 15.33 -13.63
C LEU A 124 -1.10 13.94 -13.47
N THR A 125 -2.43 13.85 -13.31
CA THR A 125 -3.14 12.56 -13.20
C THR A 125 -2.94 11.72 -14.46
N GLU A 126 -3.11 12.30 -15.64
CA GLU A 126 -2.94 11.60 -16.91
C GLU A 126 -1.52 11.05 -17.10
N LEU A 127 -0.49 11.84 -16.75
CA LEU A 127 0.91 11.41 -16.83
C LEU A 127 1.20 10.25 -15.87
N LEU A 128 0.66 10.30 -14.66
CA LEU A 128 0.83 9.23 -13.68
C LEU A 128 0.15 7.92 -14.13
N GLU A 129 -1.04 8.02 -14.72
CA GLU A 129 -1.72 6.88 -15.33
C GLU A 129 -0.93 6.31 -16.52
N TYR A 130 -0.40 7.17 -17.38
CA TYR A 130 0.41 6.76 -18.52
C TYR A 130 1.69 6.02 -18.10
N VAL A 131 2.40 6.54 -17.09
CA VAL A 131 3.60 5.90 -16.55
C VAL A 131 3.28 4.54 -15.94
N ALA A 132 2.18 4.44 -15.17
CA ALA A 132 1.74 3.18 -14.59
C ALA A 132 1.38 2.12 -15.66
N ARG A 133 0.76 2.51 -16.77
CA ARG A 133 0.50 1.60 -17.89
C ARG A 133 1.78 1.11 -18.57
N ARG A 134 2.83 1.93 -18.63
CA ARG A 134 4.11 1.52 -19.26
C ARG A 134 4.92 0.54 -18.42
N SER A 135 4.78 0.55 -17.09
CA SER A 135 5.41 -0.48 -16.25
C SER A 135 4.86 -1.88 -16.51
N GLU A 136 3.61 -2.02 -16.95
CA GLU A 136 3.01 -3.33 -17.26
C GLU A 136 3.65 -3.99 -18.49
N HIS A 137 4.20 -3.21 -19.43
CA HIS A 137 4.84 -3.72 -20.64
C HIS A 137 6.30 -4.17 -20.44
N SER A 138 6.94 -3.86 -19.30
CA SER A 138 8.29 -4.35 -18.98
C SER A 138 8.32 -5.73 -18.29
N VAL A 139 7.16 -6.27 -17.89
CA VAL A 139 7.09 -7.51 -17.07
C VAL A 139 6.52 -8.73 -17.82
N ILE A 140 6.27 -8.63 -19.13
CA ILE A 140 6.01 -9.82 -19.97
C ILE A 140 7.34 -10.50 -20.31
N ALA A 141 8.08 -10.88 -19.27
CA ALA A 141 9.24 -11.76 -19.33
C ALA A 141 9.39 -12.57 -18.03
N LEU A 142 8.29 -12.94 -17.35
CA LEU A 142 8.18 -14.25 -16.67
C LEU A 142 6.73 -14.45 -16.22
N GLY A 143 6.05 -15.44 -16.80
CA GLY A 143 4.67 -15.75 -16.46
C GLY A 143 4.51 -16.24 -15.02
N HIS A 144 3.38 -15.88 -14.40
CA HIS A 144 2.43 -16.83 -13.80
C HIS A 144 1.12 -16.13 -13.42
N ARG A 145 0.03 -16.60 -14.07
CA ARG A 145 -1.36 -16.77 -13.61
C ARG A 145 -1.97 -15.69 -12.68
N LYS A 146 -2.89 -14.90 -13.25
CA LYS A 146 -3.88 -14.08 -12.56
C LYS A 146 -4.66 -14.90 -11.52
N GLU A 147 -4.51 -14.57 -10.24
CA GLU A 147 -5.54 -14.82 -9.25
C GLU A 147 -6.23 -13.50 -8.92
N VAL A 148 -7.53 -13.46 -9.22
CA VAL A 148 -8.43 -12.34 -8.94
C VAL A 148 -8.69 -12.33 -7.44
N PHE A 149 -8.00 -11.47 -6.69
CA PHE A 149 -8.42 -11.13 -5.34
C PHE A 149 -9.24 -9.86 -5.40
N ALA A 150 -10.53 -10.02 -5.09
CA ALA A 150 -11.54 -8.98 -5.02
C ALA A 150 -11.02 -7.76 -4.26
N ASP A 151 -10.91 -6.64 -4.97
CA ASP A 151 -10.72 -5.32 -4.40
C ASP A 151 -12.02 -4.97 -3.66
N GLY A 152 -12.02 -5.16 -2.34
CA GLY A 152 -13.13 -4.81 -1.46
C GLY A 152 -13.21 -3.29 -1.27
N CYS A 153 -13.45 -2.57 -2.36
CA CYS A 153 -13.87 -1.18 -2.34
C CYS A 153 -15.41 -1.17 -2.46
N ASP A 154 -16.13 -1.13 -1.34
CA ASP A 154 -17.58 -0.92 -1.44
C ASP A 154 -17.87 0.58 -1.54
N ALA A 155 -18.28 0.96 -2.75
CA ALA A 155 -18.82 2.26 -3.09
C ALA A 155 -20.35 2.18 -2.98
N ASN A 156 -20.90 2.29 -1.76
CA ASN A 156 -22.21 2.88 -1.53
C ASN A 156 -22.57 2.95 -0.03
N GLY A 157 -22.64 4.17 0.49
CA GLY A 157 -23.32 4.43 1.75
C GLY A 157 -24.83 4.30 1.58
N ARG A 158 -25.43 3.16 1.96
CA ARG A 158 -26.85 3.08 2.37
C ARG A 158 -27.04 2.07 3.50
N ARG A 159 -27.56 2.56 4.63
CA ARG A 159 -28.06 1.78 5.77
C ARG A 159 -29.29 0.98 5.35
N VAL A 160 -29.35 -0.30 5.73
CA VAL A 160 -30.60 -1.06 5.83
C VAL A 160 -30.68 -1.67 7.23
N LYS A 161 -31.71 -1.29 8.00
CA LYS A 161 -32.07 -1.93 9.28
C LYS A 161 -32.78 -3.25 8.98
N GLN A 162 -32.38 -4.34 9.63
CA GLN A 162 -33.20 -5.56 9.69
C GLN A 162 -34.17 -5.48 10.88
N ARG A 163 -35.44 -5.80 10.61
CA ARG A 163 -36.48 -6.07 11.61
C ARG A 163 -36.34 -7.52 12.09
N LEU A 164 -36.46 -7.73 13.40
CA LEU A 164 -36.62 -9.05 14.00
C LEU A 164 -38.03 -9.58 13.71
N HIS A 165 -38.12 -10.88 13.47
CA HIS A 165 -39.26 -11.71 13.86
C HIS A 165 -38.77 -12.71 14.90
#